data_AF-A0A0C1EB53-F1
#
_entry.id   AF-A0A0C1EB53-F1
#
_cell.length_a   1.000
_cell.length_b   1.000
_cell.length_c   1.000
_cell.angle_alpha   90.00
_cell.angle_beta   90.00
_cell.angle_gamma   90.00
#
_symmetry.space_group_name_H-M   'P 1'
#
loop_
_entity.id
_entity.type
_entity.pdbx_description
1 polymer ?
#
loop_
_entity_poly.entity_id
_entity_poly.type
_entity_poly.pdbx_seq_one_letter_code
_entity_poly.pdbx_strand_id
1 'polypeptide(L)'
;MQISARNQFNGIVKDIRNGAVNSEVTVSLPTGQEIVAAVTCESVSNLGLEKGKAVVVLIKAGSILIANNLDNIKLSARNQLSGIISHIERGSVNSIVDLDLGDGLALSAGITMKSSDLLNLVPGQKATAIFKAGAVILGVLA
;
A
#
# COMPACT_ATOMS: atom_id res chain seq x y z
N MET A 1 -17.90 4.20 -1.39
CA MET A 1 -17.94 3.50 -0.09
C MET A 1 -17.22 4.36 0.95
N GLN A 2 -17.71 4.43 2.19
CA GLN A 2 -17.04 5.14 3.30
C GLN A 2 -16.39 4.11 4.23
N ILE A 3 -15.06 4.11 4.31
CA ILE A 3 -14.28 3.18 5.14
C ILE A 3 -13.10 3.92 5.77
N SER A 4 -12.64 3.43 6.92
CA SER A 4 -11.57 4.09 7.69
C SER A 4 -10.16 3.92 7.11
N ALA A 5 -9.98 3.08 6.08
CA ALA A 5 -8.70 2.97 5.39
C ALA A 5 -8.49 4.22 4.53
N ARG A 6 -7.39 4.95 4.80
CA ARG A 6 -7.03 6.17 4.06
C ARG A 6 -6.61 5.88 2.62
N ASN A 7 -5.99 4.72 2.39
CA ASN A 7 -5.52 4.33 1.07
C ASN A 7 -6.55 3.44 0.41
N GLN A 8 -7.14 3.95 -0.68
CA GLN A 8 -8.13 3.26 -1.49
C GLN A 8 -7.75 3.46 -2.96
N PHE A 9 -7.26 2.41 -3.59
CA PHE A 9 -6.75 2.49 -4.96
C PHE A 9 -7.56 1.59 -5.88
N ASN A 10 -8.03 2.14 -6.99
CA ASN A 10 -8.57 1.33 -8.08
C ASN A 10 -7.39 0.65 -8.78
N GLY A 11 -7.54 -0.64 -9.05
CA GLY A 11 -6.54 -1.41 -9.76
C GLY A 11 -7.14 -2.59 -10.51
N ILE A 12 -6.31 -3.24 -11.31
CA ILE A 12 -6.67 -4.42 -12.09
C ILE A 12 -5.85 -5.60 -11.61
N VAL A 13 -6.50 -6.73 -11.36
CA VAL A 13 -5.80 -7.97 -11.01
C VAL A 13 -4.91 -8.40 -12.19
N LYS A 14 -3.60 -8.44 -11.97
CA LYS A 14 -2.60 -8.85 -12.95
C LYS A 14 -2.30 -10.34 -12.91
N ASP A 15 -2.19 -10.90 -11.70
CA ASP A 15 -1.82 -12.30 -11.46
C ASP A 15 -2.44 -12.81 -10.15
N ILE A 16 -2.75 -14.10 -10.09
CA ILE A 16 -3.21 -14.79 -8.87
C ILE A 16 -2.41 -16.08 -8.74
N ARG A 17 -1.76 -16.26 -7.58
CA ARG A 17 -1.03 -17.47 -7.23
C ARG A 17 -1.67 -18.12 -6.02
N ASN A 18 -2.43 -19.18 -6.28
CA ASN A 18 -3.10 -19.93 -5.22
C ASN A 18 -2.08 -20.78 -4.45
N GLY A 19 -2.09 -20.66 -3.13
CA GLY A 19 -1.44 -21.60 -2.22
C GLY A 19 -2.46 -22.58 -1.63
N ALA A 20 -2.05 -23.29 -0.56
CA ALA A 20 -2.93 -24.24 0.12
C ALA A 20 -4.08 -23.58 0.90
N VAL A 21 -3.84 -22.38 1.45
CA VAL A 21 -4.80 -21.64 2.30
C VAL A 21 -4.95 -20.19 1.84
N ASN A 22 -3.82 -19.55 1.55
CA ASN A 22 -3.77 -18.17 1.06
C ASN A 22 -3.35 -18.13 -0.40
N SER A 23 -3.81 -17.11 -1.10
CA SER A 23 -3.43 -16.75 -2.45
C SER A 23 -2.71 -15.40 -2.45
N GLU A 24 -1.65 -15.29 -3.24
CA GLU A 24 -1.05 -14.00 -3.56
C GLU A 24 -1.76 -13.42 -4.79
N VAL A 25 -2.35 -12.24 -4.65
CA VAL A 25 -3.00 -11.50 -5.74
C VAL A 25 -2.17 -10.27 -6.04
N THR A 26 -1.66 -10.18 -7.27
CA THR A 26 -0.93 -9.00 -7.74
C THR A 26 -1.90 -8.07 -8.47
N VAL A 27 -1.94 -6.81 -8.07
CA VAL A 27 -2.81 -5.78 -8.62
C VAL A 27 -1.95 -4.69 -9.25
N SER A 28 -2.21 -4.36 -10.51
CA SER A 28 -1.59 -3.24 -11.19
C SER A 28 -2.36 -1.95 -10.90
N LEU A 29 -1.62 -0.91 -10.54
CA LEU A 29 -2.13 0.45 -10.38
C LEU A 29 -1.99 1.24 -11.70
N PRO A 30 -2.76 2.34 -11.87
CA PRO A 30 -2.62 3.22 -13.04
C PRO A 30 -1.20 3.76 -13.25
N THR A 31 -0.45 3.96 -12.16
CA THR A 31 0.95 4.44 -12.17
C THR A 31 1.95 3.42 -12.72
N GLY A 32 1.51 2.21 -13.06
CA GLY A 32 2.37 1.08 -13.42
C GLY A 32 3.01 0.37 -12.22
N GLN A 33 2.91 0.92 -11.00
CA GLN A 33 3.31 0.23 -9.79
C GLN A 33 2.37 -0.94 -9.48
N GLU A 34 2.85 -1.90 -8.70
CA GLU A 34 2.09 -3.10 -8.32
C GLU A 34 1.93 -3.20 -6.81
N ILE A 35 0.75 -3.69 -6.41
CA ILE A 35 0.46 -4.07 -5.03
C ILE A 35 0.15 -5.57 -4.99
N VAL A 36 0.84 -6.28 -4.11
CA VAL A 36 0.59 -7.69 -3.79
C VAL A 36 -0.24 -7.77 -2.51
N ALA A 37 -1.39 -8.43 -2.62
CA ALA A 37 -2.23 -8.81 -1.49
C ALA A 37 -2.08 -10.29 -1.19
N ALA A 38 -2.12 -10.67 0.09
CA ALA A 38 -2.24 -12.05 0.52
C ALA A 38 -3.63 -12.24 1.14
N VAL A 39 -4.52 -12.94 0.44
CA VAL A 39 -5.92 -13.17 0.84
C VAL A 39 -6.21 -14.66 0.89
N THR A 40 -7.27 -15.10 1.57
CA THR A 40 -7.61 -16.54 1.58
C THR A 40 -8.06 -17.00 0.20
N CYS A 41 -7.82 -18.27 -0.14
CA CYS A 41 -8.36 -18.86 -1.39
C CYS A 41 -9.90 -18.75 -1.43
N GLU A 42 -10.55 -18.83 -0.27
CA GLU A 42 -11.98 -18.57 -0.13
C GLU A 42 -12.35 -17.13 -0.52
N SER A 43 -11.57 -16.11 -0.12
CA SER A 43 -11.81 -14.72 -0.52
C SER A 43 -11.66 -14.53 -2.03
N VAL A 44 -10.69 -15.21 -2.66
CA VAL A 44 -10.53 -15.21 -4.13
C VAL A 44 -11.81 -15.72 -4.78
N SER A 45 -12.33 -16.87 -4.32
CA SER A 45 -13.57 -17.45 -4.83
C SER A 45 -14.78 -16.54 -4.57
N ASN A 46 -14.98 -16.06 -3.35
CA ASN A 46 -16.15 -15.29 -2.94
C ASN A 46 -16.23 -13.92 -3.63
N LEU A 47 -15.08 -13.29 -3.86
CA LEU A 47 -15.00 -12.02 -4.59
C LEU A 47 -14.91 -12.25 -6.11
N GLY A 48 -14.87 -13.51 -6.56
CA GLY A 48 -14.68 -13.91 -7.96
C GLY A 48 -13.45 -13.28 -8.59
N LEU A 49 -12.32 -13.20 -7.86
CA LEU A 49 -11.10 -12.59 -8.35
C LEU A 49 -10.51 -13.42 -9.48
N GLU A 50 -10.23 -12.76 -10.61
CA GLU A 50 -9.58 -13.36 -11.76
C GLU A 50 -8.71 -12.31 -12.45
N LYS A 51 -7.78 -12.77 -13.30
CA LYS A 51 -6.92 -11.86 -14.07
C LYS A 51 -7.77 -10.94 -14.94
N GLY A 52 -7.46 -9.64 -14.93
CA GLY A 52 -8.20 -8.60 -15.63
C GLY A 52 -9.36 -8.00 -14.83
N LYS A 53 -9.72 -8.59 -13.68
CA LYS A 53 -10.82 -8.06 -12.87
C LYS A 53 -10.44 -6.74 -12.19
N ALA A 54 -11.35 -5.78 -12.23
CA ALA A 54 -11.24 -4.53 -11.49
C ALA A 54 -11.47 -4.77 -9.99
N VAL A 55 -10.59 -4.20 -9.17
CA VAL A 55 -10.62 -4.30 -7.71
C VAL A 55 -10.32 -2.95 -7.08
N VAL A 56 -10.75 -2.78 -5.84
CA VAL A 56 -10.35 -1.69 -4.96
C VAL A 56 -9.38 -2.25 -3.92
N VAL A 57 -8.17 -1.71 -3.89
CA VAL A 57 -7.11 -2.03 -2.93
C VAL A 57 -7.25 -1.12 -1.72
N LEU A 58 -7.33 -1.70 -0.52
CA LEU A 58 -7.53 -1.00 0.73
C LEU A 58 -6.38 -1.24 1.68
N ILE A 59 -5.73 -0.18 2.15
CA ILE A 59 -4.59 -0.27 3.08
C ILE A 59 -4.77 0.75 4.20
N LYS A 60 -4.74 0.28 5.46
CA LYS A 60 -4.80 1.17 6.61
C LYS A 60 -3.48 1.92 6.74
N ALA A 61 -3.50 3.25 6.89
CA ALA A 61 -2.28 4.05 6.98
C ALA A 61 -1.28 3.56 8.05
N GLY A 62 -1.77 3.07 9.19
CA GLY A 62 -0.93 2.57 10.28
C GLY A 62 -0.26 1.20 10.03
N SER A 63 -0.54 0.53 8.91
CA SER A 63 0.19 -0.70 8.52
C SER A 63 1.36 -0.43 7.56
N ILE A 64 1.59 0.85 7.23
CA ILE A 64 2.61 1.29 6.28
C ILE A 64 3.80 1.87 7.05
N LEU A 65 4.99 1.38 6.72
CA LEU A 65 6.26 1.95 7.15
C LEU A 65 6.79 2.90 6.06
N ILE A 66 7.60 3.88 6.48
CA ILE A 66 8.32 4.78 5.59
C ILE A 66 9.82 4.52 5.74
N ALA A 67 10.51 4.40 4.61
CA ALA A 67 11.97 4.46 4.55
C ALA A 67 12.40 5.63 3.67
N ASN A 68 13.42 6.36 4.12
CA ASN A 68 14.06 7.44 3.35
C ASN A 68 15.23 6.91 2.47
N ASN A 69 15.72 5.70 2.74
CA ASN A 69 16.69 4.97 1.92
C ASN A 69 16.55 3.46 2.18
N LEU A 70 16.65 2.64 1.12
CA LEU A 70 16.65 1.18 1.17
C LEU A 70 17.87 0.54 0.50
N ASP A 71 18.93 1.32 0.24
CA ASP A 71 20.15 0.83 -0.41
C ASP A 71 20.70 -0.41 0.28
N ASN A 72 20.83 -1.50 -0.49
CA ASN A 72 21.34 -2.80 -0.04
C ASN A 72 20.52 -3.50 1.05
N ILE A 73 19.28 -3.09 1.31
CA ILE A 73 18.40 -3.74 2.28
C ILE A 73 17.45 -4.70 1.56
N LYS A 74 17.44 -5.97 1.97
CA LYS A 74 16.43 -6.95 1.55
C LYS A 74 15.30 -7.01 2.56
N LEU A 75 14.08 -6.72 2.11
CA LEU A 75 12.89 -6.76 2.94
C LEU A 75 11.98 -7.91 2.53
N SER A 76 11.37 -8.56 3.52
CA SER A 76 10.31 -9.55 3.29
C SER A 76 8.93 -8.91 3.06
N ALA A 77 8.85 -7.58 3.04
CA ALA A 77 7.66 -6.84 2.64
C ALA A 77 7.55 -6.86 1.11
N ARG A 78 6.41 -7.38 0.62
CA ARG A 78 6.15 -7.54 -0.82
C ARG A 78 5.80 -6.23 -1.51
N ASN A 79 5.35 -5.24 -0.75
CA ASN A 79 4.97 -3.94 -1.28
C ASN A 79 6.00 -2.90 -0.86
N GLN A 80 6.61 -2.27 -1.86
CA GLN A 80 7.61 -1.21 -1.72
C GLN A 80 7.30 -0.16 -2.79
N LEU A 81 6.44 0.80 -2.45
CA LEU A 81 5.99 1.83 -3.38
C LEU A 81 6.84 3.08 -3.19
N SER A 82 7.55 3.48 -4.24
CA SER A 82 8.41 4.66 -4.20
C SER A 82 7.63 5.90 -4.62
N GLY A 83 7.89 7.01 -3.93
CA GLY A 83 7.22 8.28 -4.18
C GLY A 83 8.02 9.47 -3.65
N ILE A 84 7.42 10.64 -3.79
CA ILE A 84 7.91 11.90 -3.22
C ILE A 84 7.00 12.28 -2.06
N ILE A 85 7.57 12.64 -0.92
CA ILE A 85 6.78 13.16 0.20
C ILE A 85 6.15 14.49 -0.25
N SER A 86 4.83 14.52 -0.34
CA SER A 86 4.06 15.70 -0.74
C SER A 86 3.61 16.51 0.47
N HIS A 87 3.27 15.84 1.57
CA HIS A 87 2.81 16.46 2.80
C HIS A 87 3.16 15.64 4.05
N ILE A 88 3.33 16.32 5.18
CA ILE A 88 3.48 15.68 6.49
C ILE A 88 2.60 16.43 7.49
N GLU A 89 1.55 15.77 7.97
CA GLU A 89 0.73 16.24 9.07
C GLU A 89 1.30 15.73 10.39
N ARG A 90 1.81 16.62 11.22
CA ARG A 90 2.43 16.27 12.51
C ARG A 90 1.42 16.37 13.65
N GLY A 91 1.04 15.23 14.22
CA GLY A 91 0.23 15.15 15.45
C GLY A 91 1.09 15.02 16.70
N SER A 92 0.42 14.84 17.86
CA SER A 92 1.09 14.72 19.17
C SER A 92 1.73 13.35 19.41
N VAL A 93 1.16 12.29 18.82
CA VAL A 93 1.65 10.90 18.95
C VAL A 93 2.08 10.34 17.60
N ASN A 94 1.27 10.57 16.57
CA ASN A 94 1.49 10.08 15.22
C ASN A 94 1.63 11.24 14.23
N SER A 95 2.34 10.99 13.13
CA SER A 95 2.33 11.82 11.94
C SER A 95 1.67 11.06 10.80
N ILE A 96 0.94 11.78 9.94
CA ILE A 96 0.51 11.28 8.65
C ILE A 96 1.49 11.80 7.61
N VAL A 97 2.09 10.90 6.85
CA VAL A 97 3.02 11.20 5.76
C VAL A 97 2.34 10.83 4.46
N ASP A 98 2.12 11.80 3.59
CA ASP A 98 1.56 11.60 2.27
C ASP A 98 2.67 11.53 1.23
N LEU A 99 2.63 10.47 0.42
CA LEU A 99 3.52 10.27 -0.72
C LEU A 99 2.74 10.48 -2.01
N ASP A 100 3.27 11.31 -2.90
CA ASP A 100 2.90 11.32 -4.31
C ASP A 100 3.58 10.12 -5.00
N LEU A 101 2.75 9.22 -5.56
CA LEU A 101 3.17 8.03 -6.28
C LEU A 101 3.16 8.22 -7.82
N GLY A 102 2.81 9.42 -8.31
CA GLY A 102 2.61 9.72 -9.72
C GLY A 102 1.15 9.60 -10.16
N ASP A 103 0.84 10.14 -11.35
CA ASP A 103 -0.49 10.11 -11.99
C ASP A 103 -1.68 10.49 -11.09
N GLY A 104 -1.45 11.45 -10.18
CA GLY A 104 -2.46 11.92 -9.23
C GLY A 104 -2.77 10.94 -8.09
N LEU A 105 -2.02 9.85 -7.96
CA LEU A 105 -2.17 8.87 -6.91
C LEU A 105 -1.35 9.27 -5.68
N ALA A 106 -2.01 9.39 -4.53
CA ALA A 106 -1.36 9.69 -3.26
C ALA A 106 -1.54 8.54 -2.25
N LEU A 107 -0.51 8.25 -1.46
CA LEU A 107 -0.54 7.25 -0.40
C LEU A 107 -0.25 7.89 0.95
N SER A 108 -1.11 7.65 1.94
CA SER A 108 -0.95 8.11 3.31
C SER A 108 -0.43 7.00 4.22
N ALA A 109 0.70 7.25 4.87
CA ALA A 109 1.27 6.40 5.92
C ALA A 109 1.10 7.06 7.29
N GLY A 110 0.68 6.28 8.29
CA GLY A 110 0.59 6.73 9.67
C GLY A 110 1.75 6.17 10.47
N ILE A 111 2.72 7.02 10.83
CA ILE A 111 3.91 6.64 11.60
C ILE A 111 3.96 7.39 12.92
N THR A 112 4.80 6.96 13.87
CA THR A 112 4.97 7.74 15.10
C THR A 112 5.65 9.08 14.79
N MET A 113 5.32 10.12 15.56
CA MET A 113 5.95 11.43 15.41
C MET A 113 7.48 11.32 15.57
N LYS A 114 7.94 10.54 16.55
CA LYS A 114 9.36 10.23 16.76
C LYS A 114 10.03 9.58 15.55
N SER A 115 9.32 8.70 14.81
CA SER A 115 9.85 8.09 13.58
C SER A 115 10.03 9.12 12.46
N SER A 116 9.07 10.05 12.32
CA SER A 116 9.14 11.15 11.34
C SER A 116 10.36 12.04 11.59
N ASP A 117 10.60 12.39 12.85
CA ASP A 117 11.77 13.17 13.27
C ASP A 117 13.09 12.42 13.05
N LEU A 118 13.16 11.17 13.49
CA LEU A 118 14.37 10.36 13.38
C LEU A 118 14.80 10.15 11.91
N LEU A 119 13.84 10.02 11.00
CA LEU A 119 14.10 9.88 9.57
C LEU A 119 14.33 11.23 8.87
N ASN A 120 14.22 12.35 9.60
CA ASN A 120 14.31 13.71 9.08
C ASN A 120 13.41 13.93 7.84
N LEU A 121 12.17 13.45 7.91
CA LEU A 121 11.25 13.51 6.78
C LEU A 121 10.84 14.96 6.48
N VAL A 122 10.95 15.33 5.20
CA VAL A 122 10.55 16.65 4.69
C VAL A 122 9.84 16.53 3.34
N PRO A 123 8.87 17.42 3.03
CA PRO A 123 8.29 17.49 1.68
C PRO A 123 9.35 17.67 0.59
N GLY A 124 9.14 17.05 -0.57
CA GLY A 124 10.08 17.01 -1.70
C GLY A 124 11.12 15.89 -1.62
N GLN A 125 11.25 15.21 -0.49
CA GLN A 125 12.17 14.08 -0.33
C GLN A 125 11.62 12.81 -0.98
N LYS A 126 12.49 12.01 -1.60
CA LYS A 126 12.16 10.63 -2.02
C LYS A 126 12.01 9.72 -0.81
N ALA A 127 10.95 8.92 -0.81
CA ALA A 127 10.72 7.92 0.22
C ALA A 127 10.02 6.68 -0.36
N THR A 128 10.14 5.56 0.34
CA THR A 128 9.47 4.31 -0.02
C THR A 128 8.47 3.93 1.07
N ALA A 129 7.20 3.77 0.68
CA ALA A 129 6.17 3.15 1.51
C ALA A 129 6.30 1.62 1.46
N ILE A 130 6.36 1.00 2.63
CA ILE A 130 6.63 -0.43 2.77
C ILE A 130 5.52 -1.06 3.61
N PHE A 131 4.91 -2.13 3.09
CA PHE A 131 3.90 -2.89 3.84
C PHE A 131 3.84 -4.35 3.40
N LYS A 132 3.33 -5.20 4.30
CA LYS A 132 3.17 -6.63 4.06
C LYS A 132 1.97 -6.90 3.14
N ALA A 133 2.01 -8.01 2.40
CA ALA A 133 0.90 -8.42 1.55
C ALA A 133 -0.39 -8.69 2.35
N GLY A 134 -0.27 -9.21 3.58
CA GLY A 134 -1.42 -9.41 4.48
C GLY A 134 -2.01 -8.13 5.08
N ALA A 135 -1.39 -6.96 4.85
CA ALA A 135 -1.94 -5.66 5.26
C ALA A 135 -2.89 -5.06 4.21
N VAL A 136 -3.07 -5.75 3.07
CA VAL A 136 -3.87 -5.32 1.93
C VAL A 136 -5.19 -6.06 1.94
N ILE A 137 -6.29 -5.31 1.88
CA ILE A 137 -7.64 -5.85 1.68
C ILE A 137 -8.06 -5.55 0.25
N LEU A 138 -8.70 -6.52 -0.40
CA LEU A 138 -9.28 -6.35 -1.74
C LEU A 138 -10.81 -6.28 -1.64
N GLY A 139 -11.39 -5.28 -2.27
CA GLY A 139 -12.82 -5.19 -2.54
C GLY A 139 -13.10 -5.28 -4.03
N VAL A 140 -14.32 -5.70 -4.37
CA VAL A 140 -14.87 -5.61 -5.73
C VAL A 140 -16.11 -4.72 -5.67
N LEU A 141 -16.39 -3.99 -6.75
CA LEU A 141 -17.66 -3.31 -6.90
C LEU A 141 -18.72 -4.38 -7.20
N ALA A 142 -19.81 -4.36 -6.44
CA ALA A 142 -21.01 -5.16 -6.68
C ALA A 142 -21.97 -4.40 -7.58
#